data_AF-A0A842PEY8-F1
#
_entry.id   AF-A0A842PEY8-F1
#
_cell.length_a   1.000
_cell.length_b   1.000
_cell.length_c   1.000
_cell.angle_alpha   90.00
_cell.angle_beta   90.00
_cell.angle_gamma   90.00
#
_symmetry.space_group_name_H-M   'P 1'
#
loop_
_entity.id
_entity.type
_entity.pdbx_description
1 polymer ?
#
loop_
_entity_poly.entity_id
_entity_poly.type
_entity_poly.pdbx_seq_one_letter_code
_entity_poly.pdbx_strand_id
1 'polypeptide(L)' 'MRLIVRIKEKSVVKELRSLGKVLYVSDLTNIVGIDTKVEDAAKIKKIEGVIDVRESSKGVIAV' A
#
# COMPACT_ATOMS: atom_id res chain seq x y z
N MET A 1 -0.18 4.26 -10.50
CA MET A 1 0.66 4.99 -9.53
C MET A 1 1.09 3.99 -8.49
N ARG A 2 2.38 3.94 -8.20
CA ARG A 2 2.93 2.99 -7.23
C ARG A 2 2.97 3.62 -5.86
N LEU A 3 2.33 2.96 -4.91
CA LEU A 3 2.31 3.33 -3.50
C LEU A 3 2.97 2.23 -2.68
N ILE A 4 3.61 2.65 -1.61
CA ILE A 4 4.10 1.81 -0.53
C ILE A 4 3.22 2.13 0.68
N VAL A 5 2.41 1.16 1.07
CA VAL A 5 1.42 1.27 2.14
C VAL A 5 1.91 0.46 3.32
N ARG A 6 2.06 1.09 4.49
CA ARG A 6 2.29 0.38 5.75
C ARG A 6 0.94 0.06 6.37
N ILE A 7 0.72 -1.20 6.70
CA ILE A 7 -0.52 -1.70 7.31
C ILE A 7 -0.25 -2.18 8.73
N LYS A 8 -1.27 -2.12 9.58
CA LYS A 8 -1.25 -2.63 10.95
C LYS A 8 -1.47 -4.13 11.00
N GLU A 9 -2.31 -4.64 10.11
CA GLU A 9 -2.72 -6.04 10.07
C GLU A 9 -2.89 -6.56 8.63
N LYS A 10 -2.64 -7.85 8.42
CA LYS A 10 -2.69 -8.47 7.09
C LYS A 10 -4.09 -8.51 6.47
N SER A 11 -5.15 -8.31 7.26
CA SER A 11 -6.53 -8.23 6.79
C SER A 11 -6.71 -7.12 5.75
N VAL A 12 -6.01 -5.99 5.94
CA VAL A 12 -6.05 -4.80 5.07
C VAL A 12 -5.55 -5.12 3.66
N VAL A 13 -4.69 -6.13 3.47
CA VAL A 13 -4.19 -6.55 2.15
C VAL A 13 -5.33 -6.97 1.22
N LYS A 14 -6.39 -7.58 1.76
CA LYS A 14 -7.55 -7.99 0.96
C LYS A 14 -8.30 -6.79 0.40
N GLU A 15 -8.49 -5.74 1.21
CA GLU A 15 -9.10 -4.48 0.75
C GLU A 15 -8.22 -3.76 -0.26
N LEU A 16 -6.90 -3.73 -0.02
CA LEU A 16 -5.94 -3.15 -0.95
C LEU A 16 -5.99 -3.84 -2.32
N ARG A 17 -6.15 -5.18 -2.37
CA ARG A 17 -6.31 -5.92 -3.64
C ARG A 17 -7.55 -5.51 -4.43
N SER A 18 -8.62 -5.07 -3.77
CA SER A 18 -9.82 -4.58 -4.47
C SER A 18 -9.62 -3.18 -5.04
N LEU A 19 -8.72 -2.39 -4.45
CA LEU A 19 -8.43 -1.01 -4.84
C LEU A 19 -7.27 -0.88 -5.82
N GLY A 20 -6.58 -1.96 -6.14
CA GLY A 20 -5.48 -1.94 -7.09
C GLY A 20 -4.69 -3.24 -7.16
N LYS A 21 -3.63 -3.22 -7.97
CA LYS A 21 -2.76 -4.37 -8.17
C LYS A 21 -1.66 -4.38 -7.12
N VAL A 22 -1.70 -5.33 -6.19
CA VAL A 22 -0.62 -5.54 -5.22
C VAL A 22 0.62 -6.06 -5.95
N LEU A 23 1.73 -5.33 -5.82
CA LEU A 23 3.03 -5.63 -6.41
C LEU A 23 3.92 -6.43 -5.44
N TYR A 24 3.85 -6.11 -4.15
CA TYR A 24 4.70 -6.71 -3.12
C TYR A 24 3.99 -6.68 -1.77
N VAL A 25 4.22 -7.70 -0.95
CA VAL A 25 3.78 -7.74 0.46
C VAL A 25 4.96 -8.22 1.28
N SER A 26 5.33 -7.44 2.30
CA SER A 26 6.37 -7.79 3.26
C SER A 26 5.73 -8.44 4.48
N ASP A 27 6.01 -9.73 4.69
CA ASP A 27 5.56 -10.45 5.88
C ASP A 27 6.25 -10.01 7.18
N LEU A 28 7.44 -9.39 7.07
CA LEU A 28 8.25 -8.95 8.22
C LEU A 28 7.92 -7.53 8.68
N THR A 29 7.66 -6.62 7.73
CA THR A 29 7.50 -5.19 8.01
C THR A 29 6.08 -4.67 7.86
N ASN A 30 5.13 -5.53 7.48
CA ASN A 30 3.75 -5.17 7.16
C ASN A 30 3.67 -4.01 6.14
N ILE A 31 4.54 -4.06 5.13
CA ILE A 31 4.59 -3.10 4.04
C ILE A 31 4.01 -3.74 2.78
N VAL A 32 3.15 -3.02 2.07
CA VAL A 32 2.50 -3.47 0.84
C VAL A 32 2.80 -2.48 -0.27
N GLY A 33 3.44 -2.96 -1.34
CA GLY A 33 3.54 -2.23 -2.59
C GLY A 33 2.27 -2.45 -3.40
N ILE A 34 1.57 -1.38 -3.79
CA ILE A 34 0.36 -1.43 -4.62
C ILE A 34 0.46 -0.45 -5.78
N ASP A 35 0.08 -0.89 -6.97
CA ASP A 35 -0.18 -0.01 -8.10
C ASP A 35 -1.68 0.24 -8.22
N THR A 36 -2.06 1.50 -8.08
CA THR A 36 -3.46 1.94 -8.08
C THR A 36 -3.62 3.27 -8.82
N LYS A 37 -4.87 3.70 -9.03
CA LYS A 37 -5.21 5.02 -9.58
C LYS A 37 -5.16 6.09 -8.50
N VAL A 38 -5.03 7.35 -8.90
CA VAL A 38 -4.98 8.50 -7.97
C VAL A 38 -6.27 8.61 -7.14
N GLU A 39 -7.42 8.30 -7.76
CA GLU A 39 -8.72 8.32 -7.09
C GLU A 39 -8.81 7.30 -5.95
N ASP A 40 -8.29 6.09 -6.17
CA ASP A 40 -8.31 5.01 -5.19
C ASP A 40 -7.20 5.16 -4.13
N ALA A 41 -6.10 5.84 -4.45
CA ALA A 41 -5.06 6.19 -3.48
C ALA A 41 -5.59 7.04 -2.32
N ALA A 42 -6.51 7.97 -2.60
CA ALA A 42 -7.17 8.75 -1.56
C ALA A 42 -8.06 7.89 -0.65
N LYS A 43 -8.65 6.82 -1.19
CA LYS A 43 -9.42 5.84 -0.42
C LYS A 43 -8.50 5.01 0.47
N ILE A 44 -7.35 4.57 -0.04
CA ILE A 44 -6.36 3.78 0.70
C ILE A 44 -5.90 4.50 1.97
N LYS A 45 -5.66 5.82 1.90
CA LYS A 45 -5.28 6.63 3.06
C LYS A 45 -6.36 6.70 4.15
N LYS A 46 -7.61 6.39 3.83
CA LYS A 46 -8.75 6.42 4.75
C LYS A 46 -9.11 5.04 5.32
N ILE A 47 -8.44 3.98 4.89
CA ILE A 47 -8.72 2.62 5.38
C ILE A 47 -8.25 2.48 6.83
N GLU A 48 -9.13 1.98 7.68
CA GLU A 48 -8.79 1.67 9.06
C GLU A 48 -7.79 0.51 9.09
N GLY A 49 -6.59 0.78 9.63
CA GLY A 49 -5.47 -0.16 9.62
C GLY A 49 -4.36 0.18 8.63
N VAL A 50 -4.53 1.21 7.79
CA VAL A 50 -3.40 1.83 7.08
C VAL A 50 -2.71 2.83 8.00
N ILE A 51 -1.40 2.64 8.22
CA ILE A 51 -0.58 3.47 9.12
C ILE A 51 0.09 4.60 8.33
N ASP A 52 0.66 4.27 7.17
CA ASP A 52 1.40 5.23 6.35
C ASP A 52 1.23 4.90 4.86
N VAL A 53 1.19 5.92 4.01
CA VAL A 53 1.12 5.76 2.56
C VAL A 53 2.15 6.66 1.91
N ARG A 54 3.13 6.06 1.24
CA ARG A 54 4.19 6.76 0.52
C ARG A 54 4.07 6.52 -0.97
N GLU A 55 4.24 7.56 -1.76
CA GLU A 55 4.38 7.43 -3.20
C GLU A 55 5.77 6.88 -3.54
N SER A 56 5.81 5.82 -4.33
CA SER A 56 7.06 5.25 -4.83
C SER A 56 7.53 6.10 -6.02
N SER A 57 8.22 7.20 -5.70
CA SER A 57 9.01 7.93 -6.69
C SER A 57 10.26 7.11 -7.04
N LYS A 58 10.54 6.98 -8.35
CA LYS A 58 11.65 6.22 -8.93
C LYS A 58 12.89 6.13 -8.00
N GLY A 59 13.22 4.92 -7.54
CA GLY A 59 14.60 4.58 -7.21
C GLY A 59 14.98 4.34 -5.74
N VAL A 60 14.06 4.40 -4.76
CA VAL A 60 14.44 4.14 -3.36
C VAL A 60 13.44 3.20 -2.69
N ILE A 61 13.69 1.89 -2.80
CA ILE A 61 13.30 0.94 -1.77
C ILE A 61 14.47 0.95 -0.78
N ALA A 62 14.47 1.93 0.14
CA ALA A 62 15.42 1.90 1.25
C ALA A 62 14.95 0.79 2.18
N VAL A 63 15.70 -0.33 2.13
CA VAL A 63 15.63 -1.45 3.05
C VAL A 63 16.05 -1.00 4.44
#